data_AF-A0A9W6L7Y6-F1
#
_entry.id   AF-A0A9W6L7Y6-F1
#
_cell.length_a   1.000
_cell.length_b   1.000
_cell.length_c   1.000
_cell.angle_alpha   90.00
_cell.angle_beta   90.00
_cell.angle_gamma   90.00
#
_symmetry.space_group_name_H-M   'P 1'
#
loop_
_entity.id
_entity.type
_entity.pdbx_description
1 polymer ?
#
loop_
_entity_poly.entity_id
_entity_poly.type
_entity_poly.pdbx_seq_one_letter_code
_entity_poly.pdbx_strand_id
1 'polypeptide(L)'
;MTVKAGEFPWSAATLTNAILAEVAAQHPELGVSRIDTTTLGPAPAWAGAQRGDIDLLAEVALPNQQQLADKAKDRMSLVHQTYGGAAQGWFVPTYATEPGQPLTGLTSVTQLNNYAAALGNKLVDADPSFITTQQNVKRLAGYGLTLQQVTSSEAAQLAELKRAYDSRKPILVYLYHPHWVFTQFQMTQLSEPTPYRPDCFTTGNGACAMPDYSAWTAASTTLQQQTPKFYAMLQKFEIPVADVEAMQKSVDIDKQPADQVAKQWLAANQQRVQQWLAG
;
A
#
# COMPACT_ATOMS: atom_id res chain seq x y z
N MET A 1 0.69 28.32 -1.42
CA MET A 1 1.90 27.78 -0.77
C MET A 1 2.53 26.71 -1.65
N THR A 2 3.83 26.49 -1.51
CA THR A 2 4.46 25.25 -1.96
C THR A 2 4.16 24.17 -0.92
N VAL A 3 3.54 23.07 -1.31
CA VAL A 3 3.24 21.93 -0.45
C VAL A 3 4.43 20.96 -0.51
N LYS A 4 4.96 20.56 0.65
CA LYS A 4 6.01 19.52 0.72
C LYS A 4 5.35 18.15 0.90
N ALA A 5 5.43 17.29 -0.10
CA ALA A 5 4.83 15.96 -0.04
C ALA A 5 5.89 14.88 0.21
N GLY A 6 5.59 13.97 1.15
CA GLY A 6 6.31 12.71 1.28
C GLY A 6 5.74 11.71 0.28
N GLU A 7 6.56 11.28 -0.67
CA GLU A 7 6.18 10.26 -1.64
C GLU A 7 6.72 8.91 -1.17
N PHE A 8 5.82 7.96 -0.89
CA PHE A 8 6.23 6.63 -0.54
C PHE A 8 6.81 5.87 -1.76
N PRO A 9 7.73 4.91 -1.57
CA PRO A 9 8.45 4.26 -2.67
C PRO A 9 7.63 3.13 -3.33
N TRP A 10 6.36 3.38 -3.63
CA TRP A 10 5.48 2.50 -4.41
C TRP A 10 4.72 3.30 -5.47
N SER A 11 4.45 2.67 -6.61
CA SER A 11 3.98 3.36 -7.80
C SER A 11 2.61 4.02 -7.65
N ALA A 12 1.76 3.50 -6.76
CA ALA A 12 0.51 4.16 -6.38
C ALA A 12 0.78 5.55 -5.77
N ALA A 13 1.80 5.69 -4.91
CA ALA A 13 2.17 6.98 -4.31
C ALA A 13 2.69 7.96 -5.35
N THR A 14 3.52 7.50 -6.27
CA THR A 14 3.99 8.34 -7.37
C THR A 14 2.83 8.83 -8.25
N LEU A 15 1.89 7.95 -8.59
CA LEU A 15 0.70 8.30 -9.38
C LEU A 15 -0.22 9.28 -8.64
N THR A 16 -0.54 9.02 -7.38
CA THR A 16 -1.43 9.88 -6.59
C THR A 16 -0.82 11.26 -6.35
N ASN A 17 0.50 11.34 -6.08
CA ASN A 17 1.19 12.63 -6.00
C ASN A 17 1.18 13.37 -7.35
N ALA A 18 1.40 12.68 -8.47
CA ALA A 18 1.35 13.28 -9.81
C ALA A 18 -0.05 13.82 -10.14
N ILE A 19 -1.11 13.08 -9.79
CA ILE A 19 -2.51 13.53 -9.95
C ILE A 19 -2.77 14.80 -9.14
N LEU A 20 -2.39 14.82 -7.86
CA LEU A 20 -2.59 15.98 -6.99
C LEU A 20 -1.78 17.20 -7.47
N ALA A 21 -0.55 16.98 -7.96
CA ALA A 21 0.29 18.04 -8.49
C ALA A 21 -0.30 18.65 -9.78
N GLU A 22 -0.83 17.82 -10.67
CA GLU A 22 -1.49 18.28 -11.90
C GLU A 22 -2.80 19.02 -11.60
N VAL A 23 -3.62 18.51 -10.67
CA VAL A 23 -4.83 19.23 -10.21
C VAL A 23 -4.45 20.59 -9.61
N ALA A 24 -3.44 20.66 -8.75
CA ALA A 24 -2.98 21.93 -8.19
C ALA A 24 -2.46 22.91 -9.26
N ALA A 25 -1.79 22.41 -10.30
CA ALA A 25 -1.31 23.24 -11.40
C ALA A 25 -2.46 23.77 -12.28
N GLN A 26 -3.50 22.98 -12.52
CA GLN A 26 -4.68 23.38 -13.30
C GLN A 26 -5.63 24.30 -12.52
N HIS A 27 -5.59 24.24 -11.19
CA HIS A 27 -6.52 24.93 -10.29
C HIS A 27 -5.79 25.83 -9.27
N PRO A 28 -5.16 26.94 -9.70
CA PRO A 28 -4.42 27.84 -8.82
C PRO A 28 -5.28 28.44 -7.70
N GLU A 29 -6.60 28.50 -7.88
CA GLU A 29 -7.58 28.92 -6.87
C GLU A 29 -7.61 28.04 -5.62
N LEU A 30 -7.04 26.82 -5.67
CA LEU A 30 -6.86 25.93 -4.51
C LEU A 30 -5.80 26.45 -3.53
N GLY A 31 -4.99 27.42 -3.95
CA GLY A 31 -3.97 28.06 -3.12
C GLY A 31 -2.65 27.30 -3.04
N VAL A 32 -2.49 26.21 -3.79
CA VAL A 32 -1.23 25.45 -3.92
C VAL A 32 -0.51 25.91 -5.19
N SER A 33 0.71 26.43 -5.05
CA SER A 33 1.50 26.87 -6.21
C SER A 33 2.28 25.74 -6.87
N ARG A 34 2.71 24.77 -6.07
CA ARG A 34 3.36 23.52 -6.51
C ARG A 34 3.34 22.50 -5.38
N ILE A 35 3.45 21.23 -5.73
CA ILE A 35 3.72 20.13 -4.80
C ILE A 35 5.16 19.66 -5.04
N ASP A 36 6.02 19.81 -4.03
CA ASP A 36 7.39 19.30 -4.05
C ASP A 36 7.43 17.93 -3.38
N THR A 37 7.68 16.88 -4.15
CA THR A 37 7.78 15.52 -3.62
C THR A 37 9.19 15.20 -3.14
N THR A 38 9.29 14.46 -2.04
CA THR A 38 10.52 13.81 -1.60
C THR A 38 10.23 12.34 -1.34
N THR A 39 10.93 11.44 -2.05
CA THR A 39 10.74 10.01 -1.90
C THR A 39 11.29 9.53 -0.56
N LEU A 40 10.44 8.95 0.29
CA LEU A 40 10.75 8.55 1.66
C LEU A 40 10.02 7.25 2.00
N GLY A 41 10.70 6.33 2.70
CA GLY A 41 10.02 5.19 3.33
C GLY A 41 9.02 5.63 4.40
N PRO A 42 8.13 4.74 4.88
CA PRO A 42 7.04 5.10 5.78
C PRO A 42 7.53 5.77 7.08
N ALA A 43 8.49 5.15 7.78
CA ALA A 43 9.03 5.69 9.02
C ALA A 43 9.67 7.09 8.87
N PRO A 44 10.60 7.34 7.94
CA PRO A 44 11.18 8.68 7.76
C PRO A 44 10.17 9.71 7.27
N ALA A 45 9.20 9.34 6.43
CA ALA A 45 8.13 10.25 5.98
C ALA A 45 7.28 10.75 7.15
N TRP A 46 6.79 9.84 8.01
CA TRP A 46 6.03 10.21 9.21
C TRP A 46 6.86 10.97 10.24
N ALA A 47 8.15 10.66 10.37
CA ALA A 47 9.06 11.44 11.21
C ALA A 47 9.26 12.87 10.69
N GLY A 48 9.34 13.06 9.36
CA GLY A 48 9.35 14.39 8.74
C GLY A 48 8.06 15.15 8.99
N ALA A 49 6.91 14.48 8.86
CA ALA A 49 5.60 15.04 9.14
C ALA A 49 5.46 15.49 10.61
N GLN A 50 5.96 14.69 11.57
CA GLN A 50 6.04 15.06 12.97
C GLN A 50 6.92 16.29 13.23
N ARG A 51 7.94 16.54 12.42
CA ARG A 51 8.80 17.72 12.56
C ARG A 51 8.27 18.96 11.82
N GLY A 52 7.27 18.80 10.95
CA GLY A 52 6.76 19.86 10.08
C GLY A 52 7.55 20.01 8.77
N ASP A 53 8.34 19.00 8.41
CA ASP A 53 9.09 18.96 7.15
C ASP A 53 8.20 18.50 5.97
N ILE A 54 7.10 17.80 6.27
CA ILE A 54 6.15 17.24 5.31
C ILE A 54 4.74 17.78 5.61
N ASP A 55 4.09 18.29 4.57
CA ASP A 55 2.73 18.83 4.60
C ASP A 55 1.68 17.83 4.14
N LEU A 56 2.05 16.87 3.27
CA LEU A 56 1.15 15.93 2.61
C LEU A 56 1.77 14.53 2.53
N LEU A 57 0.97 13.52 2.84
CA LEU A 57 1.23 12.11 2.52
C LEU A 57 0.01 11.59 1.77
N ALA A 58 0.17 11.29 0.48
CA ALA A 58 -0.97 11.06 -0.41
C ALA A 58 -1.44 9.59 -0.51
N GLU A 59 -0.65 8.65 -0.01
CA GLU A 59 -0.89 7.19 -0.10
C GLU A 59 -0.56 6.48 1.20
N VAL A 60 -1.14 6.94 2.31
CA VAL A 60 -0.96 6.29 3.61
C VAL A 60 -1.67 4.94 3.61
N ALA A 61 -0.88 3.86 3.69
CA ALA A 61 -1.38 2.50 3.79
C ALA A 61 -1.95 2.24 5.19
N LEU A 62 -3.26 2.08 5.32
CA LEU A 62 -3.92 1.69 6.57
C LEU A 62 -4.48 0.27 6.50
N PRO A 63 -4.43 -0.47 7.63
CA PRO A 63 -3.94 -0.04 8.95
C PRO A 63 -2.42 -0.12 9.12
N ASN A 64 -1.67 -0.49 8.07
CA ASN A 64 -0.22 -0.72 8.10
C ASN A 64 0.55 0.41 8.81
N GLN A 65 0.20 1.66 8.55
CA GLN A 65 0.88 2.84 9.08
C GLN A 65 0.17 3.50 10.29
N GLN A 66 -0.85 2.87 10.88
CA GLN A 66 -1.68 3.48 11.94
C GLN A 66 -0.84 4.00 13.12
N GLN A 67 0.12 3.21 13.61
CA GLN A 67 0.97 3.64 14.73
C GLN A 67 1.87 4.84 14.39
N LEU A 68 2.24 5.00 13.11
CA LEU A 68 3.01 6.14 12.66
C LEU A 68 2.13 7.39 12.59
N ALA A 69 0.90 7.24 12.09
CA ALA A 69 -0.12 8.28 12.07
C ALA A 69 -0.49 8.76 13.49
N ASP A 70 -0.71 7.83 14.42
CA ASP A 70 -1.07 8.14 15.81
C ASP A 70 0.01 8.97 16.52
N LYS A 71 1.29 8.70 16.24
CA LYS A 71 2.44 9.48 16.76
C LYS A 71 2.55 10.87 16.15
N ALA A 72 1.94 11.10 14.99
CA ALA A 72 1.97 12.37 14.27
C ALA A 72 0.68 13.20 14.41
N LYS A 73 -0.33 12.71 15.14
CA LYS A 73 -1.67 13.28 15.21
C LYS A 73 -1.75 14.74 15.67
N ASP A 74 -0.74 15.22 16.40
CA ASP A 74 -0.69 16.60 16.88
C ASP A 74 -0.39 17.60 15.73
N ARG A 75 0.12 17.11 14.60
CA ARG A 75 0.49 17.92 13.43
C ARG A 75 -0.12 17.44 12.12
N MET A 76 -0.47 16.16 12.02
CA MET A 76 -1.03 15.53 10.82
C MET A 76 -2.41 14.97 11.13
N SER A 77 -3.34 15.15 10.21
CA SER A 77 -4.64 14.46 10.22
C SER A 77 -4.75 13.54 9.02
N LEU A 78 -5.27 12.33 9.24
CA LEU A 78 -5.81 11.50 8.14
C LEU A 78 -7.03 12.24 7.60
N VAL A 79 -7.01 12.58 6.31
CA VAL A 79 -8.01 13.47 5.69
C VAL A 79 -9.16 12.66 5.11
N HIS A 80 -8.85 11.74 4.19
CA HIS A 80 -9.86 10.94 3.50
C HIS A 80 -9.30 9.63 2.97
N GLN A 81 -10.16 8.62 2.85
CA GLN A 81 -9.83 7.34 2.24
C GLN A 81 -9.84 7.49 0.71
N THR A 82 -8.69 7.39 0.06
CA THR A 82 -8.57 7.47 -1.41
C THR A 82 -9.20 6.24 -2.08
N TYR A 83 -9.00 5.07 -1.48
CA TYR A 83 -9.62 3.80 -1.84
C TYR A 83 -9.48 2.79 -0.68
N GLY A 84 -10.30 1.75 -0.64
CA GLY A 84 -10.25 0.75 0.43
C GLY A 84 -11.07 -0.50 0.18
N GLY A 85 -11.16 -1.35 1.20
CA GLY A 85 -11.80 -2.67 1.11
C GLY A 85 -10.96 -3.67 0.31
N ALA A 86 -9.65 -3.42 0.21
CA ALA A 86 -8.75 -4.23 -0.60
C ALA A 86 -8.13 -5.35 0.22
N ALA A 87 -7.95 -6.53 -0.39
CA ALA A 87 -7.40 -7.68 0.32
C ALA A 87 -5.89 -7.50 0.60
N GLN A 88 -5.42 -8.02 1.73
CA GLN A 88 -4.00 -8.19 2.03
C GLN A 88 -3.78 -9.51 2.77
N GLY A 89 -2.62 -10.13 2.57
CA GLY A 89 -2.37 -11.43 3.16
C GLY A 89 -1.15 -12.13 2.58
N TRP A 90 -1.13 -13.46 2.72
CA TRP A 90 -0.03 -14.28 2.23
C TRP A 90 -0.38 -14.96 0.91
N PHE A 91 0.55 -14.90 -0.01
CA PHE A 91 0.39 -15.35 -1.38
C PHE A 91 1.53 -16.27 -1.77
N VAL A 92 1.24 -17.18 -2.68
CA VAL A 92 2.21 -18.03 -3.38
C VAL A 92 1.98 -17.90 -4.90
N PRO A 93 3.01 -18.07 -5.75
CA PRO A 93 2.78 -18.16 -7.19
C PRO A 93 1.83 -19.30 -7.53
N THR A 94 0.81 -19.04 -8.36
CA THR A 94 -0.23 -20.04 -8.68
C THR A 94 0.36 -21.31 -9.28
N TYR A 95 1.36 -21.17 -10.16
CA TYR A 95 2.07 -22.31 -10.75
C TYR A 95 2.63 -23.26 -9.68
N ALA A 96 3.01 -22.78 -8.49
CA ALA A 96 3.62 -23.64 -7.48
C ALA A 96 2.61 -24.58 -6.81
N THR A 97 1.30 -24.27 -6.93
CA THR A 97 0.18 -25.04 -6.34
C THR A 97 -0.44 -26.04 -7.32
N GLU A 98 -0.08 -25.98 -8.60
CA GLU A 98 -0.60 -26.87 -9.64
C GLU A 98 -0.18 -28.33 -9.41
N PRO A 99 -0.93 -29.32 -9.94
CA PRO A 99 -0.59 -30.74 -9.78
C PRO A 99 0.86 -31.06 -10.20
N GLY A 100 1.59 -31.73 -9.30
CA GLY A 100 2.98 -32.14 -9.53
C GLY A 100 4.02 -31.07 -9.18
N GLN A 101 3.58 -29.90 -8.68
CA GLN A 101 4.46 -28.81 -8.25
C GLN A 101 4.73 -28.86 -6.74
N PRO A 102 5.80 -28.17 -6.26
CA PRO A 102 6.25 -28.32 -4.88
C PRO A 102 5.23 -27.94 -3.80
N LEU A 103 4.19 -27.16 -4.13
CA LEU A 103 3.12 -26.75 -3.21
C LEU A 103 1.75 -27.35 -3.60
N THR A 104 1.73 -28.47 -4.34
CA THR A 104 0.48 -29.16 -4.73
C THR A 104 -0.41 -29.39 -3.50
N GLY A 105 -1.64 -28.83 -3.52
CA GLY A 105 -2.61 -28.97 -2.43
C GLY A 105 -2.51 -27.93 -1.31
N LEU A 106 -1.58 -26.97 -1.41
CA LEU A 106 -1.53 -25.81 -0.53
C LEU A 106 -2.65 -24.82 -0.90
N THR A 107 -3.58 -24.61 0.01
CA THR A 107 -4.70 -23.67 -0.15
C THR A 107 -4.97 -22.83 1.09
N SER A 108 -4.40 -23.18 2.25
CA SER A 108 -4.63 -22.49 3.52
C SER A 108 -3.32 -22.25 4.27
N VAL A 109 -3.28 -21.15 5.03
CA VAL A 109 -2.13 -20.81 5.88
C VAL A 109 -1.81 -21.89 6.92
N THR A 110 -2.82 -22.66 7.34
CA THR A 110 -2.66 -23.73 8.35
C THR A 110 -1.83 -24.91 7.86
N GLN A 111 -1.63 -25.03 6.54
CA GLN A 111 -0.87 -26.11 5.92
C GLN A 111 0.61 -25.75 5.71
N LEU A 112 1.02 -24.49 5.96
CA LEU A 112 2.33 -23.97 5.56
C LEU A 112 3.52 -24.76 6.12
N ASN A 113 3.42 -25.35 7.30
CA ASN A 113 4.47 -26.20 7.87
C ASN A 113 4.78 -27.44 7.00
N ASN A 114 3.78 -27.99 6.30
CA ASN A 114 3.98 -29.14 5.40
C ASN A 114 4.81 -28.76 4.16
N TYR A 115 4.91 -27.47 3.87
CA TYR A 115 5.60 -26.93 2.69
C TYR A 115 6.79 -26.03 3.05
N ALA A 116 7.13 -25.89 4.34
CA ALA A 116 8.12 -24.93 4.81
C ALA A 116 9.48 -25.11 4.11
N ALA A 117 9.95 -26.34 3.93
CA ALA A 117 11.19 -26.62 3.23
C ALA A 117 11.17 -26.17 1.76
N ALA A 118 10.06 -26.39 1.04
CA ALA A 118 9.89 -25.96 -0.34
C ALA A 118 9.84 -24.42 -0.47
N LEU A 119 9.35 -23.74 0.57
CA LEU A 119 9.31 -22.28 0.70
C LEU A 119 10.64 -21.70 1.24
N GLY A 120 11.68 -22.51 1.36
CA GLY A 120 12.98 -22.05 1.90
C GLY A 120 12.93 -21.66 3.38
N ASN A 121 11.93 -22.15 4.11
CA ASN A 121 11.60 -21.83 5.50
C ASN A 121 11.38 -20.33 5.75
N LYS A 122 10.86 -19.59 4.76
CA LYS A 122 10.72 -18.14 4.84
C LYS A 122 9.31 -17.64 4.51
N LEU A 123 8.91 -16.58 5.19
CA LEU A 123 7.91 -15.63 4.76
C LEU A 123 8.64 -14.35 4.33
N VAL A 124 8.55 -13.99 3.05
CA VAL A 124 9.06 -12.70 2.55
C VAL A 124 7.99 -11.64 2.80
N ASP A 125 8.24 -10.79 3.79
CA ASP A 125 7.29 -9.84 4.36
C ASP A 125 7.61 -8.40 3.95
N ALA A 126 6.75 -7.48 4.35
CA ALA A 126 6.79 -6.05 4.01
C ALA A 126 7.74 -5.24 4.91
N ASP A 127 7.61 -3.91 4.80
CA ASP A 127 8.39 -2.92 5.53
C ASP A 127 8.25 -3.13 7.05
N PRO A 128 9.36 -3.18 7.81
CA PRO A 128 9.34 -3.45 9.24
C PRO A 128 8.60 -2.39 10.07
N SER A 129 8.35 -1.20 9.52
CA SER A 129 7.56 -0.16 10.20
C SER A 129 6.05 -0.41 10.15
N PHE A 130 5.58 -1.35 9.34
CA PHE A 130 4.15 -1.67 9.25
C PHE A 130 3.67 -2.47 10.47
N ILE A 131 2.51 -2.08 11.01
CA ILE A 131 1.87 -2.85 12.10
C ILE A 131 1.53 -4.26 11.63
N THR A 132 1.19 -4.43 10.36
CA THR A 132 0.84 -5.72 9.75
C THR A 132 2.03 -6.66 9.65
N THR A 133 3.25 -6.15 9.46
CA THR A 133 4.48 -6.93 9.58
C THR A 133 4.71 -7.39 11.01
N GLN A 134 4.41 -6.56 12.02
CA GLN A 134 4.43 -7.02 13.42
C GLN A 134 3.32 -8.04 13.72
N GLN A 135 2.14 -7.88 13.12
CA GLN A 135 1.04 -8.84 13.23
C GLN A 135 1.38 -10.17 12.55
N ASN A 136 2.17 -10.17 11.47
CA ASN A 136 2.62 -11.40 10.83
C ASN A 136 3.52 -12.26 11.75
N VAL A 137 4.33 -11.65 12.62
CA VAL A 137 5.04 -12.40 13.69
C VAL A 137 4.04 -13.11 14.61
N LYS A 138 2.97 -12.42 15.00
CA LYS A 138 1.90 -13.00 15.84
C LYS A 138 1.10 -14.07 15.09
N ARG A 139 0.87 -13.91 13.80
CA ARG A 139 0.20 -14.92 12.94
C ARG A 139 1.05 -16.17 12.83
N LEU A 140 2.35 -16.04 12.56
CA LEU A 140 3.27 -17.17 12.54
C LEU A 140 3.22 -17.94 13.87
N ALA A 141 3.33 -17.24 15.01
CA ALA A 141 3.23 -17.86 16.32
C ALA A 141 1.85 -18.48 16.60
N GLY A 142 0.77 -17.77 16.30
CA GLY A 142 -0.61 -18.20 16.56
C GLY A 142 -1.02 -19.43 15.78
N TYR A 143 -0.55 -19.55 14.53
CA TYR A 143 -0.74 -20.74 13.70
C TYR A 143 0.29 -21.85 13.96
N GLY A 144 1.26 -21.64 14.85
CA GLY A 144 2.33 -22.60 15.12
C GLY A 144 3.26 -22.83 13.92
N LEU A 145 3.43 -21.82 13.07
CA LEU A 145 4.25 -21.87 11.86
C LEU A 145 5.72 -21.66 12.17
N THR A 146 6.59 -22.48 11.57
CA THR A 146 8.05 -22.46 11.83
C THR A 146 8.84 -21.63 10.81
N LEU A 147 8.16 -20.90 9.94
CA LEU A 147 8.77 -20.05 8.92
C LEU A 147 9.48 -18.85 9.57
N GLN A 148 10.66 -18.51 9.06
CA GLN A 148 11.36 -17.28 9.41
C GLN A 148 10.75 -16.10 8.65
N GLN A 149 10.34 -15.06 9.36
CA GLN A 149 9.96 -13.79 8.74
C GLN A 149 11.21 -13.06 8.23
N VAL A 150 11.17 -12.60 6.98
CA VAL A 150 12.20 -11.78 6.35
C VAL A 150 11.56 -10.49 5.89
N THR A 151 11.90 -9.36 6.53
CA THR A 151 11.34 -8.04 6.21
C THR A 151 12.26 -7.26 5.29
N SER A 152 11.68 -6.44 4.41
CA SER A 152 12.45 -5.59 3.49
C SER A 152 11.58 -4.44 2.98
N SER A 153 12.17 -3.49 2.25
CA SER A 153 11.39 -2.51 1.48
C SER A 153 10.58 -3.19 0.37
N GLU A 154 9.47 -2.60 -0.05
CA GLU A 154 8.65 -3.12 -1.16
C GLU A 154 9.48 -3.43 -2.42
N ALA A 155 10.34 -2.49 -2.86
CA ALA A 155 11.20 -2.70 -4.03
C ALA A 155 12.09 -3.96 -3.91
N ALA A 156 12.60 -4.25 -2.71
CA ALA A 156 13.43 -5.43 -2.46
C ALA A 156 12.59 -6.73 -2.42
N GLN A 157 11.42 -6.69 -1.77
CA GLN A 157 10.46 -7.79 -1.75
C GLN A 157 10.02 -8.16 -3.18
N LEU A 158 9.64 -7.17 -3.99
CA LEU A 158 9.20 -7.38 -5.36
C LEU A 158 10.32 -7.91 -6.27
N ALA A 159 11.55 -7.46 -6.06
CA ALA A 159 12.71 -8.01 -6.76
C ALA A 159 12.94 -9.49 -6.39
N GLU A 160 12.70 -9.88 -5.14
CA GLU A 160 12.79 -11.28 -4.71
C GLU A 160 11.67 -12.14 -5.31
N LEU A 161 10.42 -11.66 -5.26
CA LEU A 161 9.29 -12.30 -5.92
C LEU A 161 9.58 -12.53 -7.40
N LYS A 162 10.03 -11.49 -8.12
CA LYS A 162 10.35 -11.59 -9.55
C LYS A 162 11.40 -12.66 -9.82
N ARG A 163 12.51 -12.67 -9.07
CA ARG A 163 13.58 -13.68 -9.23
C ARG A 163 13.07 -15.10 -9.00
N ALA A 164 12.24 -15.29 -7.96
CA ALA A 164 11.65 -16.59 -7.65
C ALA A 164 10.69 -17.03 -8.77
N TYR A 165 9.81 -16.13 -9.21
CA TYR A 165 8.82 -16.38 -10.26
C TYR A 165 9.48 -16.74 -11.61
N ASP A 166 10.45 -15.94 -12.05
CA ASP A 166 11.19 -16.18 -13.31
C ASP A 166 11.94 -17.52 -13.28
N SER A 167 12.43 -17.92 -12.11
CA SER A 167 13.12 -19.20 -11.90
C SER A 167 12.18 -20.36 -11.56
N ARG A 168 10.86 -20.13 -11.57
CA ARG A 168 9.83 -21.07 -11.10
C ARG A 168 10.11 -21.68 -9.72
N LYS A 169 10.71 -20.91 -8.82
CA LYS A 169 10.95 -21.32 -7.44
C LYS A 169 9.75 -20.97 -6.57
N PRO A 170 9.26 -21.87 -5.70
CA PRO A 170 8.22 -21.53 -4.73
C PRO A 170 8.68 -20.40 -3.80
N ILE A 171 7.75 -19.53 -3.43
CA ILE A 171 7.99 -18.42 -2.50
C ILE A 171 6.67 -18.10 -1.78
N LEU A 172 6.74 -17.79 -0.48
CA LEU A 172 5.63 -17.25 0.29
C LEU A 172 5.88 -15.77 0.53
N VAL A 173 4.96 -14.92 0.07
CA VAL A 173 5.13 -13.47 0.09
C VAL A 173 3.90 -12.81 0.68
N TYR A 174 4.08 -11.78 1.50
CA TYR A 174 2.99 -10.87 1.85
C TYR A 174 2.73 -9.90 0.69
N LEU A 175 1.48 -9.80 0.23
CA LEU A 175 1.04 -8.84 -0.80
C LEU A 175 -0.30 -8.21 -0.40
N TYR A 176 -0.66 -7.15 -1.10
CA TYR A 176 -1.90 -6.40 -0.91
C TYR A 176 -2.45 -5.91 -2.25
N HIS A 177 -3.77 -5.75 -2.34
CA HIS A 177 -4.46 -5.09 -3.45
C HIS A 177 -4.73 -3.61 -3.13
N PRO A 178 -4.98 -2.76 -4.14
CA PRO A 178 -4.60 -2.93 -5.54
C PRO A 178 -3.08 -2.93 -5.72
N HIS A 179 -2.57 -3.71 -6.68
CA HIS A 179 -1.15 -3.71 -7.01
C HIS A 179 -0.86 -4.29 -8.40
N TRP A 180 0.04 -3.65 -9.16
CA TRP A 180 0.46 -4.13 -10.49
C TRP A 180 0.99 -5.58 -10.52
N VAL A 181 1.51 -6.10 -9.40
CA VAL A 181 2.08 -7.46 -9.33
C VAL A 181 1.10 -8.51 -9.81
N PHE A 182 -0.20 -8.35 -9.55
CA PHE A 182 -1.21 -9.32 -9.95
C PHE A 182 -1.49 -9.32 -11.45
N THR A 183 -1.09 -8.27 -12.17
CA THR A 183 -1.13 -8.26 -13.64
C THR A 183 0.04 -9.05 -14.24
N GLN A 184 1.21 -9.04 -13.59
CA GLN A 184 2.41 -9.68 -14.10
C GLN A 184 2.58 -11.12 -13.59
N PHE A 185 2.17 -11.38 -12.36
CA PHE A 185 2.36 -12.63 -11.66
C PHE A 185 0.99 -13.20 -11.29
N GLN A 186 0.68 -14.39 -11.79
CA GLN A 186 -0.45 -15.14 -11.28
C GLN A 186 -0.12 -15.64 -9.86
N MET A 187 -0.82 -15.08 -8.88
CA MET A 187 -0.63 -15.36 -7.46
C MET A 187 -1.92 -15.92 -6.86
N THR A 188 -1.77 -16.91 -5.98
CA THR A 188 -2.86 -17.48 -5.19
C THR A 188 -2.76 -16.95 -3.77
N GLN A 189 -3.79 -16.26 -3.30
CA GLN A 189 -3.93 -15.92 -1.89
C GLN A 189 -4.26 -17.18 -1.09
N LEU A 190 -3.53 -17.43 0.00
CA LEU A 190 -3.84 -18.54 0.89
C LEU A 190 -5.07 -18.18 1.74
N SER A 191 -5.98 -19.14 1.86
CA SER A 191 -7.19 -18.97 2.66
C SER A 191 -6.87 -18.89 4.15
N GLU A 192 -7.59 -17.98 4.81
CA GLU A 192 -7.52 -17.76 6.24
C GLU A 192 -8.83 -18.22 6.91
N PRO A 193 -8.81 -19.33 7.67
CA PRO A 193 -10.05 -19.94 8.17
C PRO A 193 -10.71 -19.09 9.26
N THR A 194 -9.92 -18.29 9.99
CA THR A 194 -10.42 -17.42 11.04
C THR A 194 -10.47 -15.98 10.51
N PRO A 195 -11.65 -15.34 10.42
CA PRO A 195 -11.74 -13.95 9.97
C PRO A 195 -11.07 -12.99 10.94
N TYR A 196 -10.73 -11.80 10.46
CA TYR A 196 -10.16 -10.73 11.28
C TYR A 196 -11.10 -10.39 12.46
N ARG A 197 -10.49 -10.16 13.63
CA ARG A 197 -11.16 -9.60 14.81
C ARG A 197 -10.26 -8.53 15.44
N PRO A 198 -10.80 -7.41 15.93
CA PRO A 198 -10.00 -6.32 16.51
C PRO A 198 -9.04 -6.75 17.63
N ASP A 199 -9.44 -7.73 18.43
CA ASP A 199 -8.70 -8.24 19.58
C ASP A 199 -7.68 -9.33 19.22
N CYS A 200 -7.71 -9.85 17.99
CA CYS A 200 -6.91 -11.02 17.56
C CYS A 200 -5.40 -10.83 17.79
N PHE A 201 -4.89 -9.62 17.57
CA PHE A 201 -3.46 -9.31 17.71
C PHE A 201 -3.10 -8.64 19.04
N THR A 202 -4.06 -8.36 19.91
CA THR A 202 -3.82 -7.71 21.21
C THR A 202 -3.97 -8.71 22.36
N THR A 203 -5.17 -9.23 22.57
CA THR A 203 -5.49 -10.22 23.61
C THR A 203 -5.64 -11.64 23.05
N GLY A 204 -5.84 -11.76 21.74
CA GLY A 204 -5.91 -13.04 21.05
C GLY A 204 -4.55 -13.69 20.80
N ASN A 205 -4.59 -14.90 20.26
CA ASN A 205 -3.40 -15.70 19.94
C ASN A 205 -2.75 -15.33 18.59
N GLY A 206 -3.27 -14.34 17.85
CA GLY A 206 -2.78 -13.94 16.53
C GLY A 206 -3.21 -14.81 15.36
N ALA A 207 -3.95 -15.91 15.57
CA ALA A 207 -4.38 -16.82 14.51
C ALA A 207 -5.68 -16.32 13.82
N CYS A 208 -5.56 -15.29 12.99
CA CYS A 208 -6.65 -14.78 12.16
C CYS A 208 -6.15 -14.12 10.86
N ALA A 209 -7.10 -13.86 9.97
CA ALA A 209 -6.93 -13.00 8.82
C ALA A 209 -6.51 -11.57 9.22
N MET A 210 -5.89 -10.88 8.28
CA MET A 210 -5.53 -9.47 8.42
C MET A 210 -6.74 -8.57 8.15
N PRO A 211 -6.78 -7.36 8.72
CA PRO A 211 -7.77 -6.36 8.32
C PRO A 211 -7.58 -5.97 6.84
N ASP A 212 -8.65 -5.48 6.23
CA ASP A 212 -8.59 -4.97 4.85
C ASP A 212 -7.63 -3.78 4.73
N TYR A 213 -7.01 -3.65 3.57
CA TYR A 213 -6.15 -2.56 3.18
C TYR A 213 -6.98 -1.36 2.68
N SER A 214 -6.49 -0.17 3.00
CA SER A 214 -6.96 1.09 2.43
C SER A 214 -5.81 2.08 2.24
N ALA A 215 -5.94 2.96 1.26
CA ALA A 215 -5.08 4.11 1.07
C ALA A 215 -5.77 5.38 1.54
N TRP A 216 -5.01 6.26 2.17
CA TRP A 216 -5.51 7.52 2.72
C TRP A 216 -4.61 8.69 2.34
N THR A 217 -5.21 9.87 2.24
CA THR A 217 -4.46 11.12 2.30
C THR A 217 -4.28 11.54 3.76
N ALA A 218 -3.14 12.11 4.09
CA ALA A 218 -2.89 12.78 5.37
C ALA A 218 -2.28 14.16 5.12
N ALA A 219 -2.73 15.16 5.85
CA ALA A 219 -2.28 16.54 5.68
C ALA A 219 -1.92 17.20 7.00
N SER A 220 -0.98 18.14 6.93
CA SER A 220 -0.56 18.91 8.09
C SER A 220 -1.60 19.97 8.47
N THR A 221 -1.65 20.35 9.74
CA THR A 221 -2.44 21.50 10.21
C THR A 221 -2.08 22.78 9.45
N THR A 222 -0.81 22.92 9.04
CA THR A 222 -0.34 24.05 8.23
C THR A 222 -0.96 24.04 6.83
N LEU A 223 -0.99 22.89 6.16
CA LEU A 223 -1.66 22.75 4.86
C LEU A 223 -3.14 23.12 4.95
N GLN A 224 -3.82 22.62 5.99
CA GLN A 224 -5.23 22.91 6.23
C GLN A 224 -5.49 24.42 6.38
N GLN A 225 -4.65 25.12 7.14
CA GLN A 225 -4.79 26.54 7.41
C GLN A 225 -4.42 27.42 6.21
N GLN A 226 -3.35 27.09 5.50
CA GLN A 226 -2.82 27.92 4.41
C GLN A 226 -3.51 27.65 3.07
N THR A 227 -4.03 26.44 2.87
CA THR A 227 -4.71 26.03 1.63
C THR A 227 -6.04 25.31 1.93
N PRO A 228 -6.99 25.98 2.59
CA PRO A 228 -8.24 25.36 3.03
C PRO A 228 -9.07 24.80 1.86
N LYS A 229 -8.97 25.40 0.67
CA LYS A 229 -9.64 24.89 -0.55
C LYS A 229 -9.00 23.59 -1.05
N PHE A 230 -7.67 23.51 -1.08
CA PHE A 230 -6.99 22.26 -1.40
C PHE A 230 -7.29 21.17 -0.37
N TYR A 231 -7.29 21.51 0.94
CA TYR A 231 -7.68 20.58 1.99
C TYR A 231 -9.13 20.08 1.81
N ALA A 232 -10.07 20.97 1.49
CA ALA A 232 -11.47 20.60 1.23
C ALA A 232 -11.62 19.71 -0.01
N MET A 233 -10.75 19.87 -1.01
CA MET A 233 -10.65 18.96 -2.16
C MET A 233 -10.13 17.59 -1.75
N LEU A 234 -9.08 17.52 -0.91
CA LEU A 234 -8.55 16.27 -0.37
C LEU A 234 -9.61 15.47 0.42
N GLN A 235 -10.55 16.14 1.08
CA GLN A 235 -11.68 15.50 1.78
C GLN A 235 -12.67 14.77 0.86
N LYS A 236 -12.53 14.94 -0.46
CA LYS A 236 -13.38 14.31 -1.49
C LYS A 236 -12.55 13.45 -2.45
N PHE A 237 -11.23 13.44 -2.27
CA PHE A 237 -10.29 12.85 -3.22
C PHE A 237 -10.34 11.33 -3.14
N GLU A 238 -10.87 10.70 -4.19
CA GLU A 238 -11.09 9.26 -4.28
C GLU A 238 -10.81 8.75 -5.69
N ILE A 239 -10.01 7.69 -5.79
CA ILE A 239 -9.67 7.03 -7.06
C ILE A 239 -10.24 5.61 -7.01
N PRO A 240 -10.99 5.15 -8.03
CA PRO A 240 -11.44 3.77 -8.10
C PRO A 240 -10.27 2.79 -8.08
N VAL A 241 -10.40 1.68 -7.34
CA VAL A 241 -9.37 0.63 -7.24
C VAL A 241 -8.92 0.14 -8.62
N ALA A 242 -9.87 -0.10 -9.52
CA ALA A 242 -9.57 -0.56 -10.89
C ALA A 242 -8.73 0.46 -11.69
N ASP A 243 -8.93 1.76 -11.45
CA ASP A 243 -8.16 2.81 -12.10
C ASP A 243 -6.73 2.87 -11.54
N VAL A 244 -6.57 2.69 -10.22
CA VAL A 244 -5.25 2.59 -9.58
C VAL A 244 -4.47 1.43 -10.18
N GLU A 245 -5.08 0.24 -10.30
CA GLU A 245 -4.43 -0.94 -10.90
C GLU A 245 -4.03 -0.70 -12.36
N ALA A 246 -4.91 -0.10 -13.17
CA ALA A 246 -4.63 0.19 -14.57
C ALA A 246 -3.50 1.23 -14.74
N MET A 247 -3.48 2.27 -13.89
CA MET A 247 -2.41 3.26 -13.90
C MET A 247 -1.08 2.66 -13.41
N GLN A 248 -1.08 1.86 -12.35
CA GLN A 248 0.12 1.16 -11.88
C GLN A 248 0.68 0.25 -12.96
N LYS A 249 -0.17 -0.53 -13.66
CA LYS A 249 0.28 -1.31 -14.83
C LYS A 249 0.97 -0.43 -15.87
N SER A 250 0.40 0.72 -16.20
CA SER A 250 0.95 1.64 -17.21
C SER A 250 2.36 2.13 -16.84
N VAL A 251 2.60 2.39 -15.55
CA VAL A 251 3.91 2.83 -15.03
C VAL A 251 4.88 1.65 -14.89
N ASP A 252 4.46 0.60 -14.19
CA ASP A 252 5.34 -0.49 -13.77
C ASP A 252 5.65 -1.50 -14.88
N ILE A 253 4.70 -1.73 -15.78
CA ILE A 253 4.82 -2.70 -16.87
C ILE A 253 5.13 -2.00 -18.18
N ASP A 254 4.28 -1.04 -18.56
CA ASP A 254 4.37 -0.37 -19.87
C ASP A 254 5.41 0.76 -19.87
N LYS A 255 6.04 1.03 -18.72
CA LYS A 255 7.13 1.99 -18.52
C LYS A 255 6.78 3.43 -18.93
N GLN A 256 5.50 3.79 -18.82
CA GLN A 256 5.06 5.16 -19.06
C GLN A 256 5.45 6.07 -17.88
N PRO A 257 5.83 7.33 -18.13
CA PRO A 257 6.04 8.32 -17.09
C PRO A 257 4.75 8.54 -16.27
N ALA A 258 4.87 8.58 -14.94
CA ALA A 258 3.71 8.71 -14.05
C ALA A 258 2.95 10.03 -14.23
N ASP A 259 3.64 11.12 -14.58
CA ASP A 259 3.02 12.42 -14.87
C ASP A 259 2.18 12.38 -16.14
N GLN A 260 2.64 11.66 -17.17
CA GLN A 260 1.89 11.41 -18.38
C GLN A 260 0.63 10.58 -18.08
N VAL A 261 0.76 9.49 -17.31
CA VAL A 261 -0.38 8.64 -16.93
C VAL A 261 -1.39 9.43 -16.10
N ALA A 262 -0.94 10.24 -15.13
CA ALA A 262 -1.79 11.09 -14.32
C ALA A 262 -2.59 12.10 -15.17
N LYS A 263 -1.93 12.79 -16.11
CA LYS A 263 -2.58 13.73 -17.05
C LYS A 263 -3.63 13.05 -17.91
N GLN A 264 -3.32 11.87 -18.45
CA GLN A 264 -4.26 11.10 -19.26
C GLN A 264 -5.47 10.66 -18.44
N TRP A 265 -5.25 10.16 -17.23
CA TRP A 265 -6.33 9.75 -16.35
C TRP A 265 -7.23 10.94 -15.95
N LEU A 266 -6.64 12.09 -15.60
CA LEU A 266 -7.40 13.31 -15.29
C LEU A 266 -8.23 13.78 -16.49
N ALA A 267 -7.66 13.76 -17.70
CA ALA A 267 -8.38 14.12 -18.92
C ALA A 267 -9.58 13.20 -19.19
N ALA A 268 -9.47 11.91 -18.85
CA ALA A 268 -10.55 10.94 -18.97
C ALA A 268 -11.59 11.02 -17.85
N ASN A 269 -11.27 11.65 -16.70
CA ASN A 269 -12.07 11.64 -15.48
C ASN A 269 -12.54 13.04 -15.03
N GLN A 270 -12.75 13.96 -15.98
CA GLN A 270 -13.10 15.36 -15.69
C GLN A 270 -14.31 15.53 -14.76
N GLN A 271 -15.34 14.69 -14.88
CA GLN A 271 -16.52 14.76 -13.99
C GLN A 271 -16.14 14.47 -12.52
N ARG A 272 -15.24 13.53 -12.28
CA ARG A 272 -14.75 13.20 -10.94
C ARG A 272 -13.90 14.34 -10.38
N VAL A 273 -13.03 14.93 -11.21
CA VAL A 273 -12.24 16.11 -10.83
C VAL A 273 -13.16 17.26 -10.40
N GLN A 274 -14.23 17.53 -11.16
CA GLN A 274 -15.22 18.55 -10.80
C GLN A 274 -15.91 18.26 -9.46
N GLN A 275 -16.17 16.99 -9.12
CA GLN A 275 -16.75 16.62 -7.82
C GLN A 275 -15.79 16.92 -6.66
N TRP A 276 -14.48 16.70 -6.85
CA TRP A 276 -13.49 17.07 -5.85
C TRP A 276 -13.42 18.58 -5.62
N LEU A 277 -13.56 19.35 -6.70
CA LEU A 277 -13.48 20.81 -6.69
C LEU A 277 -14.78 21.50 -6.26
N ALA A 278 -15.92 20.79 -6.26
CA ALA A 278 -17.22 21.37 -5.93
C ALA A 278 -17.33 21.69 -4.44
N GLY A 279 -17.10 22.95 -4.05
CA GLY A 279 -17.18 23.45 -2.67
C GLY A 279 -16.62 24.86 -2.55
#